data_AF-A0AAV5YRN6-F1
#
_entry.id   AF-A0AAV5YRN6-F1
#
_cell.length_a   1.000
_cell.length_b   1.000
_cell.length_c   1.000
_cell.angle_alpha   90.00
_cell.angle_beta   90.00
_cell.angle_gamma   90.00
#
_symmetry.space_group_name_H-M   'P 1'
#
loop_
_entity.id
_entity.type
_entity.pdbx_description
1 polymer ?
#
loop_
_entity_poly.entity_id
_entity_poly.type
_entity_poly.pdbx_seq_one_letter_code
_entity_poly.pdbx_strand_id
1 'polypeptide(L)'
;MARSHDMVGALDGLYRALYRSVLARLPERLSIAIGQWGLCRLPLDHLGLFRNDDPRLAITLGGVRLPNPLILSSMYYDVAILRRAMGLGWGAVTAKSITPGPRPGHPEPNLVRIQTAEGPGLVNCNGFKNPGLEAYRAALAGLPHRVPLIVAAAGESAEDYVRVVEGLQEFGDLVELNISSPNT
;
A
#
# COMPACT_ATOMS: atom_id res chain seq x y z
N MET A 1 6.48 -8.87 28.20
CA MET A 1 5.49 -9.43 27.26
C MET A 1 4.03 -9.17 27.64
N ALA A 2 3.61 -9.21 28.92
CA ALA A 2 2.20 -8.95 29.29
C ALA A 2 1.73 -7.50 29.05
N ARG A 3 2.55 -6.48 29.37
CA ARG A 3 2.19 -5.05 29.22
C ARG A 3 1.98 -4.57 27.77
N SER A 4 2.56 -5.25 26.78
CA SER A 4 2.40 -4.88 25.37
C SER A 4 1.06 -5.35 24.80
N HIS A 5 0.52 -6.47 25.29
CA HIS A 5 -0.77 -7.00 24.84
C HIS A 5 -1.94 -6.09 25.21
N ASP A 6 -1.96 -5.56 26.44
CA ASP A 6 -3.02 -4.65 26.91
C ASP A 6 -3.03 -3.33 26.13
N MET A 7 -1.84 -2.80 25.81
CA MET A 7 -1.69 -1.57 25.04
C MET A 7 -2.11 -1.76 23.58
N VAL A 8 -1.72 -2.88 22.93
CA VAL A 8 -2.16 -3.21 21.57
C VAL A 8 -3.69 -3.34 21.53
N GLY A 9 -4.29 -4.03 22.50
CA GLY A 9 -5.75 -4.18 22.59
C GLY A 9 -6.47 -2.85 22.78
N ALA A 10 -5.97 -1.96 23.64
CA ALA A 10 -6.54 -0.63 23.83
C ALA A 10 -6.48 0.23 22.56
N LEU A 11 -5.36 0.18 21.83
CA LEU A 11 -5.18 0.93 20.58
C LEU A 11 -6.03 0.37 19.43
N ASP A 12 -6.17 -0.95 19.32
CA ASP A 12 -7.13 -1.58 18.41
C ASP A 12 -8.56 -1.14 18.72
N GLY A 13 -8.95 -1.14 20.01
CA GLY A 13 -10.24 -0.65 20.47
C GLY A 13 -10.50 0.81 20.09
N LEU A 14 -9.50 1.68 20.30
CA LEU A 14 -9.56 3.10 19.94
C LEU A 14 -9.70 3.29 18.42
N TYR A 15 -8.89 2.57 17.63
CA TYR A 15 -8.95 2.63 16.17
C TYR A 15 -10.32 2.16 15.65
N ARG A 16 -10.85 1.05 16.18
CA ARG A 16 -12.18 0.55 15.81
C ARG A 16 -13.30 1.52 16.18
N ALA A 17 -13.19 2.19 17.33
CA ALA A 17 -14.14 3.22 17.73
C ALA A 17 -14.09 4.42 16.79
N LEU A 18 -12.89 4.94 16.50
CA LEU A 18 -12.69 6.02 15.52
C LEU A 18 -13.24 5.64 14.14
N TYR A 19 -12.91 4.44 13.66
CA TYR A 19 -13.35 3.95 12.37
C TYR A 19 -14.88 3.87 12.30
N ARG A 20 -15.53 3.16 13.23
CA ARG A 20 -17.00 2.95 13.20
C ARG A 20 -17.81 4.22 13.46
N SER A 21 -17.33 5.10 14.32
CA SER A 21 -18.05 6.30 14.72
C SER A 21 -17.83 7.48 13.78
N VAL A 22 -16.69 7.53 13.09
CA VAL A 22 -16.30 8.66 12.23
C VAL A 22 -16.04 8.19 10.80
N LEU A 23 -14.95 7.48 10.55
CA LEU A 23 -14.45 7.24 9.18
C LEU A 23 -15.45 6.47 8.30
N ALA A 24 -16.09 5.45 8.86
CA ALA A 24 -17.07 4.62 8.16
C ALA A 24 -18.37 5.37 7.82
N ARG A 25 -18.62 6.54 8.43
CA ARG A 25 -19.82 7.36 8.22
C ARG A 25 -19.58 8.55 7.28
N LEU A 26 -18.32 8.85 6.96
CA LEU A 26 -17.95 9.90 6.02
C LEU A 26 -17.95 9.36 4.59
N PRO A 27 -18.29 10.16 3.56
CA PRO A 27 -18.06 9.78 2.16
C PRO A 27 -16.66 9.23 1.93
N GLU A 28 -16.51 8.22 1.09
CA GLU A 28 -15.27 7.46 0.87
C GLU A 28 -14.10 8.37 0.56
N ARG A 29 -14.32 9.35 -0.33
CA ARG A 29 -13.33 10.36 -0.70
C ARG A 29 -12.78 11.13 0.51
N LEU A 30 -13.65 11.55 1.42
CA LEU A 30 -13.26 12.26 2.63
C LEU A 30 -12.58 11.33 3.63
N SER A 31 -13.13 10.13 3.84
CA SER A 31 -12.54 9.13 4.75
C SER A 31 -11.12 8.75 4.32
N ILE A 32 -10.91 8.52 3.02
CA ILE A 32 -9.59 8.19 2.45
C ILE A 32 -8.65 9.38 2.62
N ALA A 33 -9.08 10.59 2.26
CA ALA A 33 -8.25 11.79 2.39
C ALA A 33 -7.79 12.03 3.84
N ILE A 34 -8.69 11.87 4.81
CA ILE A 34 -8.37 11.97 6.24
C ILE A 34 -7.38 10.88 6.65
N GLY A 35 -7.59 9.63 6.20
CA GLY A 35 -6.69 8.52 6.49
C GLY A 35 -5.29 8.75 5.93
N GLN A 36 -5.17 9.17 4.68
CA GLN A 36 -3.91 9.50 4.02
C GLN A 36 -3.20 10.68 4.72
N TRP A 37 -3.95 11.74 5.02
CA TRP A 37 -3.43 12.87 5.78
C TRP A 37 -2.91 12.44 7.15
N GLY A 38 -3.68 11.64 7.87
CA GLY A 38 -3.31 11.11 9.19
C GLY A 38 -2.05 10.26 9.12
N LEU A 39 -1.97 9.34 8.16
CA LEU A 39 -0.78 8.50 7.93
C LEU A 39 0.47 9.34 7.61
N CYS A 40 0.32 10.40 6.81
CA CYS A 40 1.45 11.26 6.44
C CYS A 40 1.93 12.16 7.60
N ARG A 41 1.00 12.66 8.41
CA ARG A 41 1.28 13.67 9.47
C ARG A 41 1.58 13.06 10.83
N LEU A 42 0.96 11.94 11.19
CA LEU A 42 1.18 11.28 12.46
C LEU A 42 2.32 10.27 12.30
N PRO A 43 3.38 10.33 13.13
CA PRO A 43 4.54 9.45 13.02
C PRO A 43 4.27 8.05 13.61
N LEU A 44 3.11 7.46 13.29
CA LEU A 44 2.70 6.14 13.78
C LEU A 44 3.69 5.05 13.35
N ASP A 45 4.33 5.25 12.20
CA ASP A 45 5.35 4.38 11.61
C ASP A 45 6.66 4.31 12.44
N HIS A 46 6.82 5.20 13.43
CA HIS A 46 7.93 5.19 14.38
C HIS A 46 7.58 4.42 15.67
N LEU A 47 6.31 4.09 15.88
CA LEU A 47 5.89 3.32 17.03
C LEU A 47 6.26 1.85 16.80
N GLY A 48 7.01 1.26 17.74
CA GLY A 48 7.36 -0.17 17.68
C GLY A 48 6.17 -1.12 17.86
N LEU A 49 4.97 -0.59 18.14
CA LEU A 49 3.75 -1.35 18.39
C LEU A 49 3.34 -2.24 17.19
N PHE A 50 3.61 -1.79 15.97
CA PHE A 50 3.22 -2.52 14.77
C PHE A 50 4.21 -3.63 14.38
N ARG A 51 5.38 -3.68 15.04
CA ARG A 51 6.46 -4.61 14.68
C ARG A 51 6.37 -5.88 15.52
N ASN A 52 6.46 -7.01 14.83
CA ASN A 52 6.64 -8.32 15.45
C ASN A 52 7.97 -8.89 14.96
N ASP A 53 8.97 -8.87 15.85
CA ASP A 53 10.34 -9.29 15.54
C ASP A 53 10.58 -10.78 15.84
N ASP A 54 9.52 -11.60 15.95
CA ASP A 54 9.65 -13.03 16.14
C ASP A 54 10.37 -13.67 14.92
N PRO A 55 11.59 -14.22 15.10
CA PRO A 55 12.38 -14.72 13.98
C PRO A 55 11.72 -15.89 13.23
N ARG A 56 10.72 -16.55 13.83
CA ARG A 56 9.93 -17.63 13.20
C ARG A 56 9.03 -17.14 12.07
N LEU A 57 8.72 -15.85 12.02
CA LEU A 57 7.89 -15.26 10.95
C LEU A 57 8.69 -14.97 9.69
N ALA A 58 10.01 -14.90 9.77
CA ALA A 58 10.84 -14.49 8.66
C ALA A 58 10.86 -15.55 7.55
N ILE A 59 10.67 -15.11 6.30
CA ILE A 59 10.58 -15.97 5.11
C ILE A 59 11.48 -15.46 3.99
N THR A 60 11.74 -16.29 2.98
CA THR A 60 12.38 -15.87 1.73
C THR A 60 11.38 -15.99 0.58
N LEU A 61 11.16 -14.90 -0.17
CA LEU A 61 10.28 -14.83 -1.33
C LEU A 61 11.11 -14.35 -2.54
N GLY A 62 11.16 -15.13 -3.61
CA GLY A 62 11.88 -14.74 -4.83
C GLY A 62 13.38 -14.43 -4.61
N GLY A 63 14.02 -15.05 -3.61
CA GLY A 63 15.41 -14.77 -3.22
C GLY A 63 15.59 -13.60 -2.25
N VAL A 64 14.52 -12.83 -1.96
CA VAL A 64 14.55 -11.71 -1.01
C VAL A 64 14.09 -12.17 0.37
N ARG A 65 14.82 -11.77 1.40
CA ARG A 65 14.46 -12.07 2.80
C ARG A 65 13.45 -11.03 3.32
N LEU A 66 12.31 -11.51 3.82
CA LEU A 66 11.29 -10.69 4.49
C LEU A 66 11.31 -11.00 6.00
N PRO A 67 11.17 -9.98 6.88
CA PRO A 67 11.15 -10.19 8.33
C PRO A 67 9.88 -10.90 8.82
N ASN A 68 8.79 -10.83 8.05
CA ASN A 68 7.53 -11.54 8.30
C ASN A 68 6.77 -11.78 6.97
N PRO A 69 5.70 -12.60 6.93
CA PRO A 69 5.04 -12.95 5.66
C PRO A 69 3.94 -11.95 5.25
N LEU A 70 3.75 -10.84 5.98
CA LEU A 70 2.69 -9.88 5.69
C LEU A 70 3.17 -8.89 4.64
N ILE A 71 2.53 -8.89 3.47
CA ILE A 71 2.85 -7.98 2.37
C ILE A 71 1.71 -6.99 2.23
N LEU A 72 2.01 -5.69 2.29
CA LEU A 72 1.02 -4.66 1.99
C LEU A 72 0.77 -4.65 0.48
N SER A 73 -0.49 -4.84 0.07
CA SER A 73 -0.87 -4.82 -1.34
C SER A 73 -0.67 -3.44 -1.99
N SER A 74 -0.58 -3.43 -3.34
CA SER A 74 -0.43 -2.19 -4.12
C SER A 74 -1.51 -1.17 -3.75
N MET A 75 -1.08 0.03 -3.40
CA MET A 75 -1.97 1.10 -2.92
C MET A 75 -1.92 2.35 -3.82
N TYR A 76 -1.70 3.54 -3.24
CA TYR A 76 -1.58 4.82 -3.94
C TYR A 76 -0.14 5.06 -4.41
N TYR A 77 0.05 5.89 -5.46
CA TYR A 77 1.37 6.26 -5.98
C TYR A 77 2.07 7.37 -5.17
N ASP A 78 1.47 7.87 -4.09
CA ASP A 78 2.13 8.89 -3.27
C ASP A 78 3.24 8.24 -2.44
N VAL A 79 4.49 8.58 -2.75
CA VAL A 79 5.69 8.04 -2.10
C VAL A 79 5.77 8.44 -0.63
N ALA A 80 5.12 9.53 -0.20
CA ALA A 80 5.04 9.89 1.22
C ALA A 80 4.20 8.86 2.01
N ILE A 81 3.11 8.38 1.42
CA ILE A 81 2.28 7.30 1.98
C ILE A 81 3.09 6.00 2.01
N LEU A 82 3.78 5.67 0.90
CA LEU A 82 4.61 4.47 0.80
C LEU A 82 5.69 4.43 1.88
N ARG A 83 6.42 5.54 2.07
CA ARG A 83 7.44 5.70 3.11
C ARG A 83 6.90 5.44 4.51
N ARG A 84 5.70 5.95 4.81
CA ARG A 84 5.05 5.75 6.12
C ARG A 84 4.59 4.31 6.28
N ALA A 85 4.00 3.72 5.24
CA ALA A 85 3.53 2.34 5.26
C ALA A 85 4.65 1.36 5.60
N MET A 86 5.87 1.56 5.07
CA MET A 86 7.03 0.71 5.37
C MET A 86 7.39 0.61 6.87
N GLY A 87 6.98 1.57 7.71
CA GLY A 87 7.21 1.51 9.16
C GLY A 87 6.08 0.85 9.96
N LEU A 88 4.99 0.42 9.32
CA LEU A 88 3.82 -0.19 9.98
C LEU A 88 3.91 -1.72 10.14
N GLY A 89 5.13 -2.27 10.16
CA GLY A 89 5.36 -3.67 10.54
C GLY A 89 5.20 -4.72 9.44
N TRP A 90 5.03 -4.31 8.19
CA TRP A 90 4.98 -5.22 7.05
C TRP A 90 6.31 -5.93 6.81
N GLY A 91 6.25 -7.13 6.23
CA GLY A 91 7.41 -7.85 5.70
C GLY A 91 7.91 -7.28 4.37
N ALA A 92 6.99 -6.78 3.55
CA ALA A 92 7.28 -6.03 2.34
C ALA A 92 6.11 -5.10 2.02
N VAL A 93 6.34 -4.10 1.18
CA VAL A 93 5.27 -3.23 0.67
C VAL A 93 5.28 -3.24 -0.85
N THR A 94 4.10 -3.27 -1.47
CA THR A 94 3.95 -3.15 -2.91
C THR A 94 3.65 -1.70 -3.29
N ALA A 95 4.47 -1.14 -4.18
CA ALA A 95 4.22 0.15 -4.82
C ALA A 95 2.96 0.10 -5.71
N LYS A 96 2.46 1.27 -6.12
CA LYS A 96 1.37 1.33 -7.10
C LYS A 96 1.80 0.65 -8.41
N SER A 97 0.91 -0.12 -9.04
CA SER A 97 1.11 -0.57 -10.43
C SER A 97 1.19 0.63 -11.38
N ILE A 98 2.34 0.79 -12.04
CA ILE A 98 2.64 1.91 -12.96
C ILE A 98 2.52 1.47 -14.41
N THR A 99 2.11 2.39 -15.28
CA THR A 99 2.11 2.22 -16.73
C THR A 99 3.20 3.06 -17.39
N PRO A 100 3.59 2.79 -18.66
CA PRO A 100 4.60 3.59 -19.34
C PRO A 100 4.28 5.09 -19.36
N GLY A 101 3.03 5.44 -19.69
CA GLY A 101 2.50 6.80 -19.63
C GLY A 101 1.58 7.04 -18.43
N PRO A 102 1.26 8.31 -18.11
CA PRO A 102 0.30 8.65 -17.06
C PRO A 102 -1.10 8.15 -17.40
N ARG A 103 -1.83 7.70 -16.37
CA ARG A 103 -3.26 7.39 -16.47
C ARG A 103 -4.05 8.26 -15.49
N PRO A 104 -5.06 9.01 -15.96
CA PRO A 104 -5.88 9.85 -15.08
C PRO A 104 -6.81 9.02 -14.17
N GLY A 105 -7.08 7.76 -14.52
CA GLY A 105 -8.10 6.92 -13.88
C GLY A 105 -9.51 7.23 -14.39
N HIS A 106 -10.49 6.46 -13.94
CA HIS A 106 -11.89 6.72 -14.25
C HIS A 106 -12.45 7.90 -13.43
N PRO A 107 -13.47 8.62 -13.93
CA PRO A 107 -14.13 9.70 -13.20
C PRO A 107 -14.64 9.27 -11.82
N GLU A 108 -14.60 10.18 -10.85
CA GLU A 108 -15.18 9.95 -9.53
C GLU A 108 -16.72 10.09 -9.57
N PRO A 109 -17.48 9.32 -8.76
CA PRO A 109 -17.01 8.32 -7.79
C PRO A 109 -16.66 6.98 -8.45
N ASN A 110 -15.48 6.45 -8.11
CA ASN A 110 -14.93 5.20 -8.65
C ASN A 110 -14.56 4.19 -7.55
N LEU A 111 -14.99 4.45 -6.31
CA LEU A 111 -14.79 3.56 -5.17
C LEU A 111 -15.98 3.72 -4.21
N VAL A 112 -16.55 2.61 -3.79
CA VAL A 112 -17.69 2.55 -2.87
C VAL A 112 -17.43 1.51 -1.79
N ARG A 113 -17.92 1.76 -0.57
CA ARG A 113 -18.03 0.72 0.45
C ARG A 113 -19.29 -0.10 0.23
N ILE A 114 -19.16 -1.39 0.49
CA ILE A 114 -20.27 -2.33 0.53
C ILE A 114 -20.26 -3.02 1.89
N GLN A 115 -21.41 -3.51 2.31
CA GLN A 115 -21.51 -4.40 3.46
C GLN A 115 -21.94 -5.77 2.95
N THR A 116 -21.16 -6.79 3.26
CA THR A 116 -21.46 -8.19 2.95
C THR A 116 -21.75 -8.97 4.24
N ALA A 117 -22.18 -10.23 4.12
CA ALA A 117 -22.36 -11.09 5.27
C ALA A 117 -21.04 -11.33 6.03
N GLU A 118 -19.91 -11.22 5.34
CA GLU A 118 -18.55 -11.40 5.86
C GLU A 118 -17.98 -10.11 6.47
N GLY A 119 -18.61 -8.94 6.23
CA GLY A 119 -18.23 -7.66 6.82
C GLY A 119 -18.13 -6.51 5.82
N PRO A 120 -17.43 -5.42 6.19
CA PRO A 120 -17.24 -4.26 5.31
C PRO A 120 -16.29 -4.60 4.16
N GLY A 121 -16.71 -4.26 2.94
CA GLY A 121 -15.94 -4.42 1.71
C GLY A 121 -15.78 -3.11 0.94
N LEU A 122 -14.93 -3.15 -0.06
CA LEU A 122 -14.71 -2.06 -1.01
C LEU A 122 -14.84 -2.59 -2.43
N VAL A 123 -15.58 -1.88 -3.27
CA VAL A 123 -15.61 -2.09 -4.72
C VAL A 123 -15.03 -0.84 -5.37
N ASN A 124 -14.11 -1.01 -6.31
CA ASN A 124 -13.52 0.10 -7.05
C ASN A 124 -13.44 -0.17 -8.54
N CYS A 125 -13.53 0.89 -9.32
CA CYS A 125 -13.26 0.98 -10.74
C CYS A 125 -12.26 2.10 -11.03
N ASN A 126 -11.12 2.14 -10.32
CA ASN A 126 -10.19 3.28 -10.36
C ASN A 126 -9.51 3.54 -11.73
N GLY A 127 -9.43 2.55 -12.62
CA GLY A 127 -8.84 2.71 -13.96
C GLY A 127 -7.32 2.93 -13.96
N PHE A 128 -6.59 2.24 -13.07
CA PHE A 128 -5.12 2.38 -12.91
C PHE A 128 -4.59 3.83 -12.84
N LYS A 129 -5.27 4.72 -12.11
CA LYS A 129 -4.75 6.08 -11.87
C LYS A 129 -3.30 6.06 -11.37
N ASN A 130 -2.38 6.60 -12.16
CA ASN A 130 -0.94 6.64 -11.87
C ASN A 130 -0.22 7.73 -12.71
N PRO A 131 0.93 8.24 -12.26
CA PRO A 131 1.62 9.36 -12.91
C PRO A 131 2.49 8.97 -14.11
N GLY A 132 2.57 7.66 -14.44
CA GLY A 132 3.47 7.14 -15.47
C GLY A 132 4.88 6.86 -14.94
N LEU A 133 5.65 6.14 -15.75
CA LEU A 133 6.97 5.62 -15.39
C LEU A 133 7.96 6.73 -14.97
N GLU A 134 8.18 7.73 -15.82
CA GLU A 134 9.22 8.74 -15.58
C GLU A 134 8.96 9.56 -14.31
N ALA A 135 7.72 9.99 -14.11
CA ALA A 135 7.33 10.76 -12.93
C ALA A 135 7.45 9.91 -11.65
N TYR A 136 7.11 8.62 -11.72
CA TYR A 136 7.22 7.74 -10.56
C TYR A 136 8.67 7.39 -10.22
N ARG A 137 9.53 7.15 -11.22
CA ARG A 137 10.99 6.97 -11.01
C ARG A 137 11.59 8.15 -10.26
N ALA A 138 11.28 9.37 -10.70
CA ALA A 138 11.75 10.59 -10.03
C ALA A 138 11.25 10.68 -8.58
N ALA A 139 10.01 10.27 -8.31
CA ALA A 139 9.46 10.25 -6.96
C ALA A 139 10.11 9.19 -6.05
N LEU A 140 10.54 8.05 -6.61
CA LEU A 140 11.20 6.97 -5.88
C LEU A 140 12.68 7.23 -5.58
N ALA A 141 13.36 8.11 -6.34
CA ALA A 141 14.80 8.34 -6.27
C ALA A 141 15.38 8.76 -4.90
N GLY A 142 14.54 9.04 -3.90
CA GLY A 142 14.95 9.31 -2.52
C GLY A 142 14.15 8.55 -1.47
N LEU A 143 13.42 7.50 -1.85
CA LEU A 143 12.62 6.72 -0.91
C LEU A 143 13.54 5.85 -0.03
N PRO A 144 13.53 6.02 1.30
CA PRO A 144 14.31 5.14 2.17
C PRO A 144 13.63 3.78 2.31
N HIS A 145 14.34 2.70 2.01
CA HIS A 145 13.84 1.34 2.18
C HIS A 145 13.97 0.93 3.65
N ARG A 146 12.84 0.75 4.35
CA ARG A 146 12.81 0.17 5.71
C ARG A 146 12.51 -1.32 5.71
N VAL A 147 11.83 -1.77 4.66
CA VAL A 147 11.47 -3.17 4.35
C VAL A 147 11.56 -3.33 2.83
N PRO A 148 11.68 -4.57 2.31
CA PRO A 148 11.66 -4.81 0.88
C PRO A 148 10.52 -4.12 0.14
N LEU A 149 10.82 -3.52 -1.01
CA LEU A 149 9.87 -2.87 -1.90
C LEU A 149 9.58 -3.77 -3.11
N ILE A 150 8.29 -4.02 -3.35
CA ILE A 150 7.81 -4.68 -4.57
C ILE A 150 7.39 -3.58 -5.55
N VAL A 151 8.11 -3.42 -6.66
CA VAL A 151 7.70 -2.52 -7.74
C VAL A 151 6.68 -3.23 -8.63
N ALA A 152 5.61 -2.54 -9.02
CA ALA A 152 4.51 -3.15 -9.75
C ALA A 152 4.36 -2.52 -11.14
N ALA A 153 4.27 -3.37 -12.17
CA ALA A 153 4.07 -2.98 -13.55
C ALA A 153 2.64 -3.31 -14.02
N ALA A 154 2.08 -2.42 -14.82
CA ALA A 154 0.84 -2.61 -15.57
C ALA A 154 1.06 -2.14 -17.02
N GLY A 155 0.31 -2.72 -17.95
CA GLY A 155 0.46 -2.44 -19.37
C GLY A 155 -0.61 -3.13 -20.22
N GLU A 156 -0.68 -2.75 -21.49
CA GLU A 156 -1.61 -3.35 -22.48
C GLU A 156 -0.88 -4.34 -23.42
N SER A 157 0.44 -4.38 -23.36
CA SER A 157 1.29 -5.30 -24.11
C SER A 157 2.44 -5.83 -23.24
N ALA A 158 3.10 -6.91 -23.66
CA ALA A 158 4.29 -7.43 -22.96
C ALA A 158 5.42 -6.38 -22.92
N GLU A 159 5.57 -5.60 -23.98
CA GLU A 159 6.55 -4.52 -24.11
C GLU A 159 6.32 -3.42 -23.06
N ASP A 160 5.07 -3.10 -22.74
CA ASP A 160 4.75 -2.14 -21.68
C ASP A 160 5.24 -2.64 -20.32
N TYR A 161 4.99 -3.91 -19.99
CA TYR A 161 5.46 -4.51 -18.74
C TYR A 161 6.98 -4.50 -18.66
N VAL A 162 7.66 -4.93 -19.73
CA VAL A 162 9.14 -4.91 -19.79
C VAL A 162 9.66 -3.51 -19.55
N ARG A 163 9.13 -2.51 -20.26
CA ARG A 163 9.57 -1.11 -20.12
C ARG A 163 9.41 -0.58 -18.69
N VAL A 164 8.27 -0.87 -18.05
CA VAL A 164 8.04 -0.42 -16.66
C VAL A 164 8.95 -1.15 -15.69
N VAL A 165 9.12 -2.46 -15.84
CA VAL A 165 10.02 -3.25 -14.99
C VAL A 165 11.46 -2.77 -15.14
N GLU A 166 11.96 -2.61 -16.36
CA GLU A 166 13.32 -2.13 -16.62
C GLU A 166 13.57 -0.74 -16.03
N GLY A 167 12.56 0.14 -16.08
CA GLY A 167 12.65 1.47 -15.47
C GLY A 167 12.53 1.48 -13.95
N LEU A 168 11.85 0.50 -13.34
CA LEU A 168 11.63 0.47 -11.89
C LEU A 168 12.55 -0.49 -11.12
N GLN A 169 13.21 -1.43 -11.79
CA GLN A 169 13.97 -2.52 -11.16
C GLN A 169 15.04 -2.04 -10.17
N GLU A 170 15.67 -0.90 -10.41
CA GLU A 170 16.71 -0.37 -9.50
C GLU A 170 16.14 0.14 -8.17
N PHE A 171 14.82 0.40 -8.11
CA PHE A 171 14.13 0.88 -6.91
C PHE A 171 13.42 -0.24 -6.16
N GLY A 172 13.40 -1.48 -6.66
CA GLY A 172 12.64 -2.58 -6.10
C GLY A 172 13.51 -3.78 -5.74
N ASP A 173 13.09 -4.52 -4.73
CA ASP A 173 13.68 -5.82 -4.36
C ASP A 173 12.95 -6.97 -5.07
N LEU A 174 11.65 -6.77 -5.37
CA LEU A 174 10.80 -7.72 -6.07
C LEU A 174 9.95 -7.00 -7.13
N VAL A 175 9.39 -7.78 -8.06
CA VAL A 175 8.53 -7.27 -9.13
C VAL A 175 7.16 -7.94 -9.07
N GLU A 176 6.10 -7.14 -9.21
CA GLU A 176 4.72 -7.60 -9.43
C GLU A 176 4.29 -7.24 -10.86
N LEU A 177 3.77 -8.23 -11.61
CA LEU A 177 3.15 -8.01 -12.91
C LEU A 177 1.63 -8.04 -12.74
N ASN A 178 0.99 -6.88 -12.79
CA ASN A 178 -0.45 -6.77 -12.56
C ASN A 178 -1.24 -7.00 -13.86
N ILE A 179 -1.61 -8.26 -14.09
CA ILE A 179 -2.44 -8.71 -15.23
C ILE A 179 -3.89 -9.01 -14.83
N SER A 180 -4.32 -8.59 -13.63
CA SER A 180 -5.57 -9.05 -13.02
C SER A 180 -6.59 -7.94 -12.74
N SER A 181 -6.27 -6.68 -13.06
CA SER A 181 -7.19 -5.58 -12.82
C SER A 181 -8.45 -5.73 -13.69
N PRO A 182 -9.66 -5.77 -13.09
CA PRO A 182 -10.91 -5.86 -13.84
C PRO A 182 -11.34 -4.51 -14.44
N ASN A 183 -10.52 -3.47 -14.25
CA ASN A 183 -10.85 -2.08 -14.51
C ASN A 183 -9.94 -1.47 -15.58
N THR A 184 -9.38 -2.30 -16.44
CA THR A 184 -8.37 -1.92 -17.44
C THR A 184 -8.81 -2.22 -18.84
#